data_AF-A0A494WTF9-F1
#
_entry.id   AF-A0A494WTF9-F1
#
_cell.length_a   1.000
_cell.length_b   1.000
_cell.length_c   1.000
_cell.angle_alpha   90.00
_cell.angle_beta   90.00
_cell.angle_gamma   90.00
#
_symmetry.space_group_name_H-M   'P 1'
#
loop_
_entity.id
_entity.type
_entity.pdbx_description
1 polymer ?
#
loop_
_entity_poly.entity_id
_entity_poly.type
_entity_poly.pdbx_seq_one_letter_code
_entity_poly.pdbx_strand_id
1 'polypeptide(L)'
;MPEIPHDFFTVETLSTFGGLVLFVSIVTALLKTPIKERWGDWAVRPLAIAVAFLTQLFVVAVRGTLSLEAVGLALVNAFLVAAAASGTHEYLSDPLARKKRPDEMGLLEVFNRGKTE
;
A
#
# COMPACT_ATOMS: atom_id res chain seq x y z
N MET A 1 32.25 -10.79 -9.35
CA MET A 1 30.84 -11.09 -9.03
C MET A 1 30.06 -9.83 -9.37
N PRO A 2 28.89 -9.87 -10.02
CA PRO A 2 28.19 -8.64 -10.34
C PRO A 2 27.77 -7.93 -9.05
N GLU A 3 28.34 -6.76 -8.82
CA GLU A 3 27.96 -5.85 -7.73
C GLU A 3 26.48 -5.47 -7.95
N ILE A 4 25.59 -5.90 -7.06
CA ILE A 4 24.20 -5.39 -7.09
C ILE A 4 24.30 -3.92 -6.66
N PRO A 5 23.70 -2.96 -7.39
CA PRO A 5 23.69 -1.56 -6.95
C PRO A 5 23.13 -1.46 -5.52
N HIS A 6 23.98 -1.10 -4.56
CA HIS A 6 23.64 -1.12 -3.12
C HIS A 6 23.06 0.21 -2.61
N ASP A 7 22.94 1.24 -3.45
CA ASP A 7 22.81 2.62 -2.94
C ASP A 7 21.37 3.12 -2.77
N PHE A 8 20.37 2.45 -3.37
CA PHE A 8 19.00 3.02 -3.44
C PHE A 8 18.03 2.46 -2.38
N PHE A 9 18.07 1.16 -2.10
CA PHE A 9 17.20 0.53 -1.09
C PHE A 9 17.99 -0.52 -0.31
N THR A 10 18.38 -0.17 0.93
CA THR A 10 19.15 -1.06 1.79
C THR A 10 18.30 -1.64 2.93
N VAL A 11 18.83 -2.68 3.59
CA VAL A 11 18.26 -3.19 4.85
C VAL A 11 18.17 -2.08 5.89
N GLU A 12 19.11 -1.14 5.87
CA GLU A 12 19.15 0.00 6.77
C GLU A 12 17.99 0.96 6.49
N THR A 13 17.73 1.30 5.23
CA THR A 13 16.55 2.07 4.82
C THR A 13 15.25 1.38 5.22
N LEU A 14 15.12 0.07 4.98
CA LEU A 14 13.93 -0.73 5.35
C LEU A 14 13.74 -0.87 6.86
N SER A 15 14.79 -0.66 7.65
CA SER A 15 14.71 -0.67 9.11
C SER A 15 14.14 0.64 9.66
N THR A 16 14.08 1.69 8.85
CA THR A 16 13.46 2.96 9.23
C THR A 16 11.97 2.94 8.94
N PHE A 17 11.19 3.65 9.77
CA PHE A 17 9.76 3.80 9.54
C PHE A 17 9.45 4.40 8.16
N GLY A 18 10.14 5.48 7.78
CA GLY A 18 9.93 6.15 6.49
C GLY A 18 10.27 5.25 5.28
N GLY A 19 11.39 4.54 5.33
CA GLY A 19 11.79 3.63 4.27
C GLY A 19 10.82 2.45 4.12
N LEU A 20 10.34 1.89 5.23
CA LEU A 20 9.36 0.81 5.21
C LEU A 20 7.98 1.28 4.70
N VAL A 21 7.51 2.46 5.12
CA VAL A 21 6.26 3.06 4.62
C VAL A 21 6.35 3.33 3.11
N LEU A 22 7.47 3.88 2.64
CA LEU A 22 7.68 4.14 1.21
C LEU A 22 7.72 2.84 0.40
N PHE A 23 8.43 1.82 0.91
CA PHE A 23 8.47 0.50 0.29
C PHE A 23 7.09 -0.13 0.18
N VAL A 24 6.35 -0.20 1.29
CA VAL A 24 5.00 -0.75 1.33
C VAL A 24 4.07 0.03 0.40
N SER A 25 4.20 1.37 0.34
CA SER A 25 3.41 2.20 -0.57
C SER A 25 3.67 1.86 -2.04
N ILE A 26 4.92 1.70 -2.45
CA ILE A 26 5.23 1.34 -3.84
C ILE A 26 4.70 -0.06 -4.16
N VAL A 27 4.98 -1.04 -3.30
CA VAL A 27 4.58 -2.43 -3.52
C VAL A 27 3.07 -2.55 -3.62
N THR A 28 2.33 -1.97 -2.67
CA THR A 28 0.86 -2.06 -2.65
C THR A 28 0.23 -1.28 -3.82
N ALA A 29 0.85 -0.20 -4.31
CA ALA A 29 0.37 0.53 -5.49
C ALA A 29 0.42 -0.34 -6.75
N LEU A 30 1.52 -1.06 -6.93
CA LEU A 30 1.70 -1.99 -8.05
C LEU A 30 0.75 -3.20 -7.94
N LEU A 31 0.50 -3.69 -6.73
CA LEU A 31 -0.35 -4.86 -6.50
C LEU A 31 -1.85 -4.53 -6.52
N LYS A 32 -2.24 -3.27 -6.37
CA LYS A 32 -3.64 -2.84 -6.27
C LYS A 32 -4.47 -3.25 -7.50
N THR A 33 -3.99 -2.97 -8.72
CA THR A 33 -4.72 -3.28 -9.96
C THR A 33 -5.02 -4.77 -10.11
N PRO A 34 -4.02 -5.68 -10.10
CA PRO A 34 -4.28 -7.10 -10.27
C PRO A 34 -5.10 -7.70 -9.11
N ILE A 35 -4.98 -7.17 -7.89
CA ILE A 35 -5.75 -7.67 -6.74
C ILE A 35 -7.20 -7.22 -6.80
N LYS A 36 -7.46 -5.96 -7.16
CA LYS A 36 -8.82 -5.44 -7.28
C LYS A 36 -9.62 -6.18 -8.35
N GLU A 37 -8.99 -6.49 -9.47
CA GLU A 37 -9.63 -7.23 -10.56
C GLU A 37 -10.02 -8.66 -10.17
N ARG A 38 -9.23 -9.33 -9.30
CA ARG A 38 -9.52 -10.70 -8.90
C ARG A 38 -10.35 -10.81 -7.62
N TRP A 39 -10.01 -10.04 -6.58
CA TRP A 39 -10.47 -10.25 -5.21
C TRP A 39 -11.23 -9.05 -4.62
N GLY A 40 -11.39 -7.97 -5.40
CA GLY A 40 -12.13 -6.76 -4.99
C GLY A 40 -11.34 -5.81 -4.06
N ASP A 41 -11.93 -4.66 -3.78
CA ASP A 41 -11.26 -3.56 -3.04
C ASP A 41 -10.88 -3.92 -1.60
N TRP A 42 -11.61 -4.84 -0.97
CA TRP A 42 -11.39 -5.22 0.43
C TRP A 42 -10.07 -5.96 0.64
N ALA A 43 -9.57 -6.69 -0.37
CA ALA A 43 -8.35 -7.48 -0.27
C ALA A 43 -7.05 -6.64 -0.19
N VAL A 44 -7.11 -5.36 -0.59
CA VAL A 44 -5.94 -4.47 -0.63
C VAL A 44 -5.44 -4.13 0.79
N ARG A 45 -6.35 -4.01 1.76
CA ARG A 45 -6.01 -3.66 3.16
C ARG A 45 -5.22 -4.75 3.89
N PRO A 46 -5.69 -6.02 3.97
CA PRO A 46 -4.93 -7.09 4.61
C PRO A 46 -3.62 -7.36 3.86
N LEU A 47 -3.57 -7.15 2.54
CA LEU A 47 -2.33 -7.24 1.77
C LEU A 47 -1.28 -6.22 2.23
N ALA A 48 -1.64 -4.95 2.41
CA ALA A 48 -0.70 -3.93 2.87
C ALA A 48 -0.07 -4.29 4.23
N ILE A 49 -0.89 -4.80 5.15
CA ILE A 49 -0.45 -5.30 6.46
C ILE A 49 0.49 -6.50 6.29
N ALA A 50 0.12 -7.47 5.44
CA ALA A 50 0.94 -8.65 5.18
C ALA A 50 2.30 -8.27 4.57
N VAL A 51 2.34 -7.36 3.59
CA VAL A 51 3.59 -6.88 2.98
C VAL A 51 4.46 -6.18 4.01
N ALA A 52 3.90 -5.28 4.83
CA ALA A 52 4.63 -4.60 5.88
C ALA A 52 5.23 -5.60 6.89
N PHE A 53 4.42 -6.55 7.34
CA PHE A 53 4.85 -7.57 8.30
C PHE A 53 5.94 -8.48 7.75
N LEU A 54 5.75 -9.02 6.54
CA LEU A 54 6.74 -9.90 5.89
C LEU A 54 8.06 -9.18 5.63
N THR A 55 8.01 -7.91 5.23
CA THR A 55 9.21 -7.10 5.01
C THR A 55 9.96 -6.87 6.32
N GLN A 56 9.24 -6.60 7.40
CA GLN A 56 9.86 -6.41 8.70
C GLN A 56 10.45 -7.70 9.26
N LEU A 57 9.79 -8.85 9.05
CA LEU A 57 10.36 -10.16 9.35
C LEU A 57 11.63 -10.44 8.55
N PHE A 58 11.65 -10.08 7.26
CA PHE A 58 12.85 -10.18 6.44
C PHE A 58 13.99 -9.35 7.01
N VAL A 59 13.74 -8.08 7.40
CA VAL A 59 14.76 -7.21 8.01
C VAL A 59 15.31 -7.82 9.30
N VAL A 60 14.43 -8.31 10.19
CA VAL A 60 14.84 -8.95 11.46
C VAL A 60 15.62 -10.24 11.21
N ALA A 61 15.22 -11.03 10.22
CA ALA A 61 15.91 -12.27 9.85
C ALA A 61 17.32 -12.00 9.31
N VAL A 62 17.47 -11.01 8.42
CA VAL A 62 18.77 -10.61 7.86
C VAL A 62 19.69 -10.04 8.94
N ARG A 63 19.14 -9.32 9.92
CA ARG A 63 19.90 -8.80 11.08
C ARG A 63 20.23 -9.87 12.13
N GLY A 64 19.71 -11.09 12.01
CA GLY A 64 19.95 -12.18 12.97
C GLY A 64 19.28 -11.99 14.33
N THR A 65 18.26 -11.12 14.43
CA THR A 65 17.58 -10.77 15.70
C THR A 65 16.19 -11.41 15.81
N LEU A 66 16.00 -12.58 15.20
CA LEU A 66 14.74 -13.33 15.21
C LEU A 66 14.42 -13.84 16.62
N SER A 67 13.53 -13.14 17.32
CA SER A 67 12.97 -13.53 18.61
C SER A 67 11.44 -13.43 18.58
N LEU A 68 10.77 -14.13 19.50
CA LEU A 68 9.30 -14.06 19.61
C LEU A 68 8.83 -12.61 19.87
N GLU A 69 9.59 -11.87 20.69
CA GLU A 69 9.35 -10.45 20.95
C GLU A 69 9.48 -9.62 19.67
N ALA A 70 10.51 -9.85 18.86
CA ALA A 70 10.70 -9.16 17.60
C ALA A 70 9.56 -9.42 16.60
N VAL A 71 9.00 -10.63 16.60
CA VAL A 71 7.82 -10.98 15.78
C VAL A 71 6.58 -10.24 16.27
N GLY A 72 6.36 -10.18 17.59
CA GLY A 72 5.24 -9.42 18.18
C GLY A 72 5.35 -7.93 17.87
N LEU A 73 6.54 -7.36 18.00
CA LEU A 73 6.83 -5.96 17.67
C LEU A 73 6.66 -5.70 16.17
N ALA A 74 7.05 -6.66 15.32
CA ALA A 74 6.84 -6.60 13.88
C ALA A 74 5.37 -6.54 13.50
N LEU A 75 4.51 -7.28 14.21
CA LEU A 75 3.09 -7.27 13.94
C LEU A 75 2.47 -5.89 14.22
N VAL A 76 2.76 -5.32 15.40
CA VAL A 76 2.24 -3.99 15.79
C VAL A 76 2.74 -2.92 14.82
N ASN A 77 4.03 -2.92 14.49
CA ASN A 77 4.61 -1.97 13.56
C ASN A 77 4.03 -2.12 12.14
N ALA A 78 3.71 -3.34 11.71
CA ALA A 78 3.10 -3.57 10.41
C ALA A 78 1.74 -2.88 10.25
N PHE A 79 0.92 -2.86 11.30
CA PHE A 79 -0.35 -2.10 11.28
C PHE A 79 -0.11 -0.60 11.15
N LEU A 80 0.85 -0.04 11.90
CA LEU A 80 1.18 1.38 11.84
C LEU A 80 1.70 1.78 10.45
N VAL A 81 2.60 0.98 9.90
CA VAL A 81 3.20 1.17 8.57
C VAL A 81 2.13 1.04 7.48
N ALA A 82 1.28 0.02 7.55
CA ALA A 82 0.21 -0.17 6.58
C ALA A 82 -0.82 0.97 6.62
N ALA A 83 -1.15 1.48 7.82
CA ALA A 83 -2.02 2.64 7.96
C ALA A 83 -1.41 3.89 7.31
N ALA A 84 -0.12 4.16 7.57
CA ALA A 84 0.59 5.29 6.96
C ALA A 84 0.68 5.16 5.43
N ALA A 85 1.05 3.98 4.93
CA ALA A 85 1.15 3.70 3.48
C ALA A 85 -0.21 3.73 2.75
N SER A 86 -1.29 3.35 3.45
CA SER A 86 -2.65 3.41 2.90
C SER A 86 -3.17 4.85 2.81
N GLY A 87 -2.81 5.73 3.76
CA GLY A 87 -3.14 7.16 3.66
C GLY A 87 -2.47 7.82 2.45
N THR A 88 -1.24 7.42 2.13
CA THR A 88 -0.55 7.85 0.91
C THR A 88 -1.25 7.37 -0.37
N HIS A 89 -1.88 6.20 -0.35
CA HIS A 89 -2.58 5.65 -1.53
C HIS A 89 -3.81 6.43 -1.94
N GLU A 90 -4.68 6.81 -1.01
CA GLU A 90 -5.86 7.59 -1.35
C GLU A 90 -5.46 8.94 -1.96
N TYR A 91 -4.40 9.55 -1.41
CA TYR A 91 -3.85 10.80 -1.95
C TYR A 91 -3.19 10.63 -3.33
N LEU A 92 -2.42 9.57 -3.56
CA LEU A 92 -1.74 9.34 -4.85
C LEU A 92 -2.68 8.83 -5.95
N SER A 93 -3.68 8.01 -5.60
CA SER A 93 -4.56 7.37 -6.59
C SER A 93 -5.82 8.16 -6.93
N ASP A 94 -6.26 9.08 -6.06
CA ASP A 94 -7.32 10.03 -6.37
C ASP A 94 -7.07 11.37 -5.63
N PRO A 95 -6.06 12.16 -6.03
CA PRO A 95 -5.73 13.42 -5.37
C PRO A 95 -6.89 14.44 -5.43
N LEU A 96 -7.86 14.22 -6.33
CA LEU A 96 -9.00 15.10 -6.54
C LEU A 96 -10.32 14.54 -6.00
N ALA A 97 -10.33 13.33 -5.41
CA ALA A 97 -11.54 12.62 -4.98
C ALA A 97 -12.66 12.66 -6.05
N ARG A 98 -12.31 12.50 -7.33
CA ARG A 98 -13.24 12.63 -8.47
C ARG A 98 -13.76 11.30 -8.99
N LYS A 99 -13.66 10.21 -8.23
CA LYS A 99 -14.40 9.00 -8.58
C LYS A 99 -15.90 9.21 -8.35
N LYS A 100 -16.56 9.91 -9.28
CA LYS A 100 -18.02 9.87 -9.40
C LYS A 100 -18.40 8.44 -9.71
N ARG A 101 -19.28 7.94 -8.87
CA ARG A 101 -19.89 6.64 -8.99
C ARG A 101 -20.58 6.53 -10.37
N PRO A 102 -20.50 5.39 -11.09
CA PRO A 102 -21.09 5.24 -12.44
C PRO A 102 -22.58 5.61 -12.49
N ASP A 103 -23.31 5.36 -11.40
CA ASP A 103 -24.71 5.73 -11.15
C ASP A 103 -24.97 7.25 -11.18
N GLU A 104 -24.03 8.07 -10.72
CA GLU A 104 -24.16 9.53 -10.74
C GLU A 104 -23.96 10.12 -12.13
N MET A 105 -23.16 9.46 -12.98
CA MET A 105 -22.90 9.90 -14.34
C MET A 105 -24.13 9.68 -15.24
N GLY A 106 -24.81 8.54 -15.07
CA GLY A 106 -26.09 8.27 -15.73
C GLY A 106 -27.21 9.23 -15.33
N LEU A 107 -27.30 9.58 -14.03
CA LEU A 107 -28.29 10.58 -13.59
C LEU A 107 -28.00 11.99 -14.11
N LEU A 108 -26.72 12.38 -14.22
CA LEU A 108 -26.35 13.68 -14.75
C LEU A 108 -26.65 13.79 -16.25
N GLU A 109 -26.41 12.74 -17.04
CA GLU A 109 -26.79 12.72 -18.45
C GLU A 109 -28.31 12.82 -18.64
N VAL A 110 -29.09 12.07 -17.87
CA VAL A 110 -30.57 12.14 -17.92
C VAL A 110 -31.07 13.52 -17.51
N PHE A 111 -30.51 14.10 -16.44
CA PHE A 111 -30.89 15.43 -15.98
C PHE A 111 -30.51 16.54 -16.98
N ASN A 112 -29.36 16.44 -17.63
CA ASN A 112 -28.92 17.45 -18.60
C ASN A 112 -29.75 17.39 -19.89
N ARG A 113 -30.16 16.19 -20.30
CA ARG A 113 -31.00 15.98 -21.49
C ARG A 113 -32.42 16.55 -21.32
N GLY A 114 -33.00 16.44 -20.12
CA GLY A 114 -34.30 17.01 -19.79
C GLY A 114 -34.33 18.54 -19.63
N LYS A 115 -33.19 19.24 -19.71
CA LYS A 115 -33.11 20.71 -19.72
C LYS A 115 -32.93 21.31 -21.11
N THR A 116 -32.76 20.47 -22.13
CA THR A 116 -32.54 20.86 -23.53
C THR A 116 -33.76 20.67 -24.42
N GLU A 117 -34.87 20.18 -23.86
CA GLU A 117 -36.22 20.18 -24.44
C GLU A 117 -37.06 21.30 -23.79
#